data_AF-A0AA97IGA2-F1
#
_entry.id   AF-A0AA97IGA2-F1
#
_cell.length_a   1.000
_cell.length_b   1.000
_cell.length_c   1.000
_cell.angle_alpha   90.00
_cell.angle_beta   90.00
_cell.angle_gamma   90.00
#
_symmetry.space_group_name_H-M   'P 1'
#
loop_
_entity.id
_entity.type
_entity.pdbx_description
1 polymer ?
#
loop_
_entity_poly.entity_id
_entity_poly.type
_entity_poly.pdbx_seq_one_letter_code
_entity_poly.pdbx_strand_id
1 'polypeptide(L)'
;MPALLSRWQQQRNDNDLQLEERDLSWLEKVARAPHQEPWSVTILQYAWTAGPVTLLAAFAGYYIGYGTTMPLDRTLYFVGYSIVAIGLGLFTKLMYNVTHGRRVNQDKNNLLSVIDRIPEIIYMVRDLAQRNMTEDARRIHSAGILLRKFDLGPEWISTAIEDITGDHKLARKAEQIEIFRRAGLYHRMRDIVHEVSEDTERYHNELKELHPRIAKALKNRLSGIVARPHEGQPREPLFIERILTASERDNEELMTLHDVEEILILCFELICGREISWLKIEYTGRWDLAKALDRLEEERNDFRISRARVYSRLKALTTWLHNVDVQNRIITDHGLSPQKLLTAASESLDNLSLQVRQARDLTRKTGKHVMALNIKRKQLDKAIQLYNEAHRAYLKQGRDSDKLKRALKYWQKLSTLYQQNPKENLKRSLTISEQSIELDDDTRMEVANRLEAFLKESRLRRESYRTHSPVAATQKDLTETRAREVAIEVATILDPYIHLHDPQIQRAIESSNASSLAFLEPGMSAKTKATLGEALAADVDKNLSASAEKLAQNLIRYYRVPLSERTINFLVQTYQADLKRLQFIAQFESPMSARYSLDNISPIEVPPAKNKWQIDLYNANKIISKYSSVSTHR
;
A
#
# COMPACT_ATOMS: atom_id res chain seq x y z
N MET A 1 19.72 -3.51 50.01
CA MET A 1 20.04 -3.53 48.56
C MET A 1 18.98 -4.15 47.62
N PRO A 2 18.00 -4.97 48.03
CA PRO A 2 17.02 -5.52 47.07
C PRO A 2 15.90 -4.53 46.65
N ALA A 3 15.64 -3.48 47.43
CA ALA A 3 14.58 -2.49 47.15
C ALA A 3 14.94 -1.43 46.08
N LEU A 4 16.23 -1.29 45.72
CA LEU A 4 16.65 -0.37 44.66
C LEU A 4 16.54 -1.03 43.29
N LEU A 5 16.87 -2.32 43.17
CA LEU A 5 16.72 -3.08 41.92
C LEU A 5 15.24 -3.21 41.50
N SER A 6 14.32 -3.41 42.44
CA SER A 6 12.89 -3.44 42.14
C SER A 6 12.37 -2.07 41.67
N ARG A 7 12.84 -0.97 42.27
CA ARG A 7 12.46 0.39 41.84
C ARG A 7 12.97 0.73 40.43
N TRP A 8 14.17 0.29 40.07
CA TRP A 8 14.72 0.49 38.72
C TRP A 8 14.04 -0.39 37.66
N GLN A 9 13.65 -1.63 37.99
CA GLN A 9 12.84 -2.45 37.08
C GLN A 9 11.41 -1.92 36.94
N GLN A 10 10.84 -1.37 38.01
CA GLN A 10 9.50 -0.79 38.01
C GLN A 10 9.48 0.56 37.28
N GLN A 11 10.51 1.40 37.40
CA GLN A 11 10.69 2.61 36.59
C GLN A 11 10.96 2.32 35.11
N ARG A 12 11.65 1.22 34.78
CA ARG A 12 11.83 0.79 33.37
C ARG A 12 10.50 0.31 32.77
N ASN A 13 9.76 -0.52 33.50
CA ASN A 13 8.43 -0.95 33.06
C ASN A 13 7.44 0.20 32.99
N ASP A 14 7.46 1.15 33.94
CA ASP A 14 6.60 2.35 33.89
C ASP A 14 7.00 3.29 32.75
N ASN A 15 8.29 3.41 32.42
CA ASN A 15 8.74 4.19 31.26
C ASN A 15 8.41 3.50 29.93
N ASP A 16 8.54 2.16 29.84
CA ASP A 16 8.13 1.38 28.66
C ASP A 16 6.60 1.39 28.48
N LEU A 17 5.83 1.32 29.58
CA LEU A 17 4.36 1.45 29.58
C LEU A 17 3.92 2.89 29.23
N GLN A 18 4.64 3.91 29.71
CA GLN A 18 4.35 5.31 29.37
C GLN A 18 4.76 5.68 27.94
N LEU A 19 5.79 5.03 27.37
CA LEU A 19 6.11 5.12 25.94
C LEU A 19 5.04 4.42 25.09
N GLU A 20 4.57 3.25 25.50
CA GLU A 20 3.43 2.57 24.84
C GLU A 20 2.12 3.40 24.92
N GLU A 21 1.80 4.06 26.04
CA GLU A 21 0.58 4.89 26.15
C GLU A 21 0.66 6.23 25.39
N ARG A 22 1.85 6.85 25.27
CA ARG A 22 2.03 8.10 24.51
C ARG A 22 2.04 7.87 22.99
N ASP A 23 2.63 6.77 22.55
CA ASP A 23 2.79 6.43 21.13
C ASP A 23 1.60 5.67 20.53
N LEU A 24 0.61 5.24 21.33
CA LEU A 24 -0.67 4.72 20.81
C LEU A 24 -1.70 5.82 20.55
N SER A 25 -1.38 7.07 20.89
CA SER A 25 -2.30 8.20 20.72
C SER A 25 -2.65 8.45 19.25
N TRP A 26 -1.79 8.10 18.29
CA TRP A 26 -2.13 8.17 16.87
C TRP A 26 -3.08 7.04 16.45
N LEU A 27 -2.89 5.79 16.93
CA LEU A 27 -3.87 4.71 16.70
C LEU A 27 -5.22 5.02 17.35
N GLU A 28 -5.23 5.86 18.39
CA GLU A 28 -6.43 6.44 18.97
C GLU A 28 -6.93 7.69 18.23
N LYS A 29 -6.06 8.56 17.67
CA LYS A 29 -6.41 9.74 16.86
C LYS A 29 -6.96 9.35 15.48
N VAL A 30 -6.32 8.42 14.78
CA VAL A 30 -6.79 7.76 13.55
C VAL A 30 -8.13 7.06 13.80
N ALA A 31 -8.36 6.54 15.02
CA ALA A 31 -9.66 5.98 15.42
C ALA A 31 -10.65 7.02 16.00
N ARG A 32 -10.25 8.29 16.19
CA ARG A 32 -11.06 9.37 16.75
C ARG A 32 -11.30 10.46 15.72
N ALA A 33 -12.39 10.29 14.97
CA ALA A 33 -13.19 11.41 14.46
C ALA A 33 -14.54 11.47 15.22
N PRO A 34 -15.13 12.65 15.41
CA PRO A 34 -14.98 13.54 16.56
C PRO A 34 -15.88 13.19 17.77
N HIS A 35 -15.38 13.58 18.94
CA HIS A 35 -15.98 13.66 20.29
C HIS A 35 -17.27 12.85 20.57
N GLN A 36 -17.09 11.74 21.29
CA GLN A 36 -18.15 11.27 22.20
C GLN A 36 -18.26 12.28 23.35
N GLU A 37 -19.19 13.23 23.25
CA GLU A 37 -19.59 14.02 24.41
C GLU A 37 -19.94 13.07 25.57
N PRO A 38 -19.50 13.36 26.81
CA PRO A 38 -19.86 12.56 27.96
C PRO A 38 -21.39 12.47 28.07
N TRP A 39 -21.91 11.27 28.34
CA TRP A 39 -23.34 10.97 28.34
C TRP A 39 -24.17 11.96 29.18
N SER A 40 -23.59 12.47 30.26
CA SER A 40 -24.20 13.49 31.12
C SER A 40 -24.53 14.80 30.38
N VAL A 41 -23.68 15.24 29.45
CA VAL A 41 -23.85 16.50 28.72
C VAL A 41 -24.92 16.35 27.63
N THR A 42 -24.92 15.24 26.88
CA THR A 42 -25.95 15.03 25.87
C THR A 42 -27.32 14.74 26.48
N ILE A 43 -27.40 14.00 27.59
CA ILE A 43 -28.67 13.80 28.33
C ILE A 43 -29.19 15.14 28.82
N LEU A 44 -28.32 16.00 29.36
CA LEU A 44 -28.71 17.32 29.83
C LEU A 44 -29.17 18.22 28.68
N GLN A 45 -28.51 18.16 27.52
CA GLN A 45 -28.89 18.94 26.33
C GLN A 45 -30.26 18.51 25.78
N TYR A 46 -30.53 17.20 25.69
CA TYR A 46 -31.85 16.69 25.29
C TYR A 46 -32.92 16.96 26.34
N ALA A 47 -32.61 16.80 27.62
CA ALA A 47 -33.55 17.08 28.71
C ALA A 47 -33.93 18.58 28.76
N TRP A 48 -32.97 19.47 28.52
CA TRP A 48 -33.19 20.91 28.49
C TRP A 48 -33.95 21.38 27.24
N THR A 49 -33.63 20.84 26.06
CA THR A 49 -34.28 21.23 24.80
C THR A 49 -35.66 20.62 24.61
N ALA A 50 -35.86 19.36 25.01
CA ALA A 50 -37.15 18.67 24.85
C ALA A 50 -38.10 18.84 26.04
N GLY A 51 -37.61 19.31 27.19
CA GLY A 51 -38.44 19.57 28.38
C GLY A 51 -38.74 21.06 28.57
N PRO A 52 -37.94 21.83 29.34
CA PRO A 52 -38.25 23.21 29.71
C PRO A 52 -38.49 24.17 28.53
N VAL A 53 -37.69 24.08 27.47
CA VAL A 53 -37.74 25.02 26.34
C VAL A 53 -39.01 24.83 25.51
N THR A 54 -39.36 23.60 25.18
CA THR A 54 -40.61 23.25 24.48
C THR A 54 -41.84 23.54 25.33
N LEU A 55 -41.77 23.33 26.66
CA LEU A 55 -42.87 23.66 27.57
C LEU A 55 -43.08 25.18 27.66
N LEU A 56 -42.01 25.97 27.74
CA LEU A 56 -42.06 27.44 27.69
C LEU A 56 -42.59 27.94 26.35
N ALA A 57 -42.13 27.36 25.23
CA ALA A 57 -42.61 27.71 23.90
C ALA A 57 -44.10 27.36 23.73
N ALA A 58 -44.55 26.22 24.26
CA ALA A 58 -45.94 25.82 24.26
C ALA A 58 -46.80 26.76 25.12
N PHE A 59 -46.35 27.12 26.32
CA PHE A 59 -47.03 28.09 27.18
C PHE A 59 -47.13 29.46 26.53
N ALA A 60 -46.04 29.97 25.97
CA ALA A 60 -46.01 31.26 25.29
C ALA A 60 -46.90 31.28 24.04
N GLY A 61 -46.81 30.25 23.19
CA GLY A 61 -47.64 30.14 21.99
C GLY A 61 -49.12 29.99 22.32
N TYR A 62 -49.45 29.25 23.38
CA TYR A 62 -50.83 29.10 23.84
C TYR A 62 -51.40 30.40 24.39
N TYR A 63 -50.60 31.11 25.19
CA TYR A 63 -50.97 32.39 25.78
C TYR A 63 -51.18 33.48 24.71
N ILE A 64 -50.30 33.55 23.71
CA ILE A 64 -50.42 34.49 22.58
C ILE A 64 -51.64 34.16 21.71
N GLY A 65 -51.93 32.87 21.49
CA GLY A 65 -53.03 32.45 20.61
C GLY A 65 -54.43 32.50 21.23
N TYR A 66 -54.54 32.24 22.54
CA TYR A 66 -55.84 32.06 23.21
C TYR A 66 -56.06 32.98 24.42
N GLY A 67 -55.10 33.84 24.77
CA GLY A 67 -55.21 34.82 25.86
C GLY A 67 -55.36 34.23 27.27
N THR A 68 -55.23 32.91 27.41
CA THR A 68 -55.46 32.15 28.65
C THR A 68 -54.31 31.18 28.89
N THR A 69 -54.09 30.82 30.16
CA THR A 69 -53.05 29.85 30.53
C THR A 69 -53.42 28.44 30.08
N MET A 70 -52.41 27.65 29.71
CA MET A 70 -52.62 26.30 29.18
C MET A 70 -53.28 25.35 30.21
N PRO A 71 -54.36 24.62 29.84
CA PRO A 71 -55.02 23.66 30.73
C PRO A 71 -54.12 22.48 31.09
N LEU A 72 -54.27 21.96 32.32
CA LEU A 72 -53.45 20.86 32.88
C LEU A 72 -53.40 19.61 31.99
N ASP A 73 -54.51 19.24 31.34
CA ASP A 73 -54.57 18.05 30.48
C ASP A 73 -53.63 18.15 29.27
N ARG A 74 -53.48 19.34 28.68
CA ARG A 74 -52.56 19.57 27.55
C ARG A 74 -51.12 19.62 28.01
N THR A 75 -50.86 20.11 29.22
CA THR A 75 -49.53 20.14 29.84
C THR A 75 -49.02 18.73 30.11
N LEU A 76 -49.89 17.85 30.65
CA LEU A 76 -49.59 16.43 30.84
C LEU A 76 -49.28 15.70 29.53
N TYR A 77 -50.03 15.98 28.46
CA TYR A 77 -49.77 15.42 27.13
C TYR A 77 -48.39 15.82 26.59
N PHE A 78 -48.01 17.09 26.72
CA PHE A 78 -46.70 17.58 26.30
C PHE A 78 -45.55 16.94 27.11
N VAL A 79 -45.71 16.83 28.43
CA VAL A 79 -44.72 16.14 29.28
C VAL A 79 -44.55 14.67 28.86
N GLY A 80 -45.65 13.97 28.59
CA GLY A 80 -45.61 12.59 28.09
C GLY A 80 -44.90 12.47 26.75
N TYR A 81 -45.22 13.35 25.79
CA TYR A 81 -44.57 13.41 24.48
C TYR A 81 -43.06 13.69 24.60
N SER A 82 -42.65 14.62 25.47
CA SER A 82 -41.24 14.96 25.71
C SER A 82 -40.45 13.78 26.25
N ILE A 83 -41.00 13.00 27.19
CA ILE A 83 -40.35 11.80 27.72
C ILE A 83 -40.12 10.76 26.61
N VAL A 84 -41.13 10.54 25.76
CA VAL A 84 -41.01 9.61 24.63
C VAL A 84 -39.98 10.10 23.61
N ALA A 85 -39.96 11.40 23.29
CA ALA A 85 -39.00 12.00 22.37
C ALA A 85 -37.55 11.89 22.89
N ILE A 86 -37.33 12.14 24.19
CA ILE A 86 -36.02 11.94 24.84
C ILE A 86 -35.61 10.47 24.75
N GLY A 87 -36.53 9.54 25.04
CA GLY A 87 -36.28 8.10 24.92
C GLY A 87 -35.90 7.68 23.49
N LEU A 88 -36.60 8.21 22.49
CA LEU A 88 -36.32 7.92 21.08
C LEU A 88 -34.97 8.49 20.63
N GLY A 89 -34.63 9.71 21.07
CA GLY A 89 -33.34 10.34 20.78
C GLY A 89 -32.14 9.61 21.42
N LEU A 90 -32.32 9.10 22.64
CA LEU A 90 -31.31 8.25 23.27
C LEU A 90 -31.16 6.90 22.55
N PHE A 91 -32.28 6.30 22.12
CA PHE A 91 -32.27 5.05 21.39
C PHE A 91 -31.58 5.16 20.02
N THR A 92 -31.84 6.22 19.25
CA THR A 92 -31.18 6.46 17.96
C THR A 92 -29.68 6.70 18.14
N LYS A 93 -29.27 7.49 19.16
CA LYS A 93 -27.84 7.71 19.47
C LYS A 93 -27.14 6.42 19.93
N LEU A 94 -27.82 5.57 20.71
CA LEU A 94 -27.29 4.25 21.10
C LEU A 94 -27.08 3.35 19.89
N MET A 95 -28.08 3.24 19.00
CA MET A 95 -27.96 2.46 17.77
C MET A 95 -26.85 3.00 16.85
N TYR A 96 -26.72 4.32 16.76
CA TYR A 96 -25.62 4.97 16.03
C TYR A 96 -24.25 4.63 16.63
N ASN A 97 -24.09 4.76 17.95
CA ASN A 97 -22.82 4.46 18.63
C ASN A 97 -22.44 2.97 18.57
N VAL A 98 -23.40 2.06 18.68
CA VAL A 98 -23.15 0.61 18.59
C VAL A 98 -22.74 0.19 17.18
N THR A 99 -23.39 0.75 16.15
CA THR A 99 -23.07 0.43 14.75
C THR A 99 -21.77 1.08 14.29
N HIS A 100 -21.56 2.36 14.64
CA HIS A 100 -20.36 3.10 14.26
C HIS A 100 -19.12 2.63 15.05
N GLY A 101 -19.26 2.39 16.36
CA GLY A 101 -18.17 1.88 17.19
C GLY A 101 -17.67 0.48 16.79
N ARG A 102 -18.55 -0.38 16.26
CA ARG A 102 -18.14 -1.67 15.67
C ARG A 102 -17.33 -1.49 14.40
N ARG A 103 -17.72 -0.54 13.54
CA ARG A 103 -17.00 -0.25 12.29
C ARG A 103 -15.61 0.32 12.58
N VAL A 104 -15.50 1.29 13.47
CA VAL A 104 -14.20 1.88 13.89
C VAL A 104 -13.26 0.81 14.47
N ASN A 105 -13.78 -0.05 15.34
CA ASN A 105 -12.98 -1.16 15.89
C ASN A 105 -12.55 -2.16 14.82
N GLN A 106 -13.43 -2.45 13.84
CA GLN A 106 -13.09 -3.31 12.72
C GLN A 106 -12.01 -2.69 11.83
N ASP A 107 -12.13 -1.40 11.53
CA ASP A 107 -11.15 -0.66 10.74
C ASP A 107 -9.79 -0.67 11.45
N LYS A 108 -9.74 -0.38 12.76
CA LYS A 108 -8.51 -0.47 13.59
C LYS A 108 -7.90 -1.87 13.57
N ASN A 109 -8.71 -2.91 13.70
CA ASN A 109 -8.24 -4.29 13.66
C ASN A 109 -7.70 -4.67 12.28
N ASN A 110 -8.32 -4.18 11.21
CA ASN A 110 -7.84 -4.40 9.85
C ASN A 110 -6.49 -3.68 9.62
N LEU A 111 -6.35 -2.42 10.08
CA LEU A 111 -5.09 -1.69 10.05
C LEU A 111 -3.96 -2.46 10.76
N LEU A 112 -4.19 -2.87 12.01
CA LEU A 112 -3.21 -3.65 12.76
C LEU A 112 -2.89 -5.00 12.09
N SER A 113 -3.88 -5.67 11.51
CA SER A 113 -3.66 -6.91 10.76
C SER A 113 -2.77 -6.70 9.54
N VAL A 114 -2.92 -5.58 8.84
CA VAL A 114 -2.10 -5.25 7.66
C VAL A 114 -0.68 -4.87 8.07
N ILE A 115 -0.52 -4.05 9.11
CA ILE A 115 0.80 -3.70 9.68
C ILE A 115 1.54 -4.94 10.16
N ASP A 116 0.83 -5.95 10.67
CA ASP A 116 1.42 -7.21 11.08
C ASP A 116 1.90 -8.05 9.88
N ARG A 117 1.06 -8.13 8.84
CA ARG A 117 1.23 -9.04 7.69
C ARG A 117 2.16 -8.53 6.61
N ILE A 118 2.17 -7.23 6.29
CA ILE A 118 3.02 -6.71 5.21
C ILE A 118 4.51 -6.98 5.48
N PRO A 119 5.06 -6.68 6.67
CA PRO A 119 6.45 -7.01 7.00
C PRO A 119 6.75 -8.50 6.89
N GLU A 120 5.82 -9.38 7.27
CA GLU A 120 5.98 -10.83 7.10
C GLU A 120 6.10 -11.22 5.63
N ILE A 121 5.26 -10.63 4.77
CA ILE A 121 5.35 -10.86 3.31
C ILE A 121 6.67 -10.32 2.77
N ILE A 122 7.15 -9.17 3.22
CA ILE A 122 8.47 -8.63 2.85
C ILE A 122 9.58 -9.63 3.17
N TYR A 123 9.58 -10.23 4.38
CA TYR A 123 10.57 -11.25 4.73
C TYR A 123 10.45 -12.50 3.85
N MET A 124 9.24 -12.97 3.59
CA MET A 124 9.02 -14.13 2.71
C MET A 124 9.50 -13.87 1.28
N VAL A 125 9.24 -12.67 0.73
CA VAL A 125 9.73 -12.28 -0.61
C VAL A 125 11.25 -12.23 -0.65
N ARG A 126 11.87 -11.69 0.40
CA ARG A 126 13.34 -11.62 0.52
C ARG A 126 13.98 -13.01 0.63
N ASP A 127 13.35 -13.95 1.33
CA ASP A 127 13.78 -15.36 1.36
C ASP A 127 13.61 -16.03 -0.01
N LEU A 128 12.46 -15.83 -0.66
CA LEU A 128 12.19 -16.37 -2.00
C LEU A 128 13.23 -15.91 -3.03
N ALA A 129 13.64 -14.63 -2.98
CA ALA A 129 14.66 -14.10 -3.87
C ALA A 129 16.01 -14.84 -3.76
N GLN A 130 16.31 -15.42 -2.59
CA GLN A 130 17.56 -16.14 -2.36
C GLN A 130 17.52 -17.58 -2.87
N ARG A 131 16.33 -18.20 -3.03
CA ARG A 131 16.23 -19.63 -3.37
C ARG A 131 16.87 -20.00 -4.70
N ASN A 132 16.86 -19.09 -5.67
CA ASN A 132 17.44 -19.33 -7.00
C ASN A 132 18.90 -18.89 -7.12
N MET A 133 19.48 -18.35 -6.05
CA MET A 133 20.87 -17.90 -6.03
C MET A 133 21.81 -19.07 -5.70
N THR A 134 23.03 -19.05 -6.26
CA THR A 134 24.10 -19.96 -5.86
C THR A 134 24.44 -19.79 -4.38
N GLU A 135 25.11 -20.76 -3.78
CA GLU A 135 25.50 -20.69 -2.36
C GLU A 135 26.38 -19.47 -2.06
N ASP A 136 27.39 -19.21 -2.90
CA ASP A 136 28.25 -18.02 -2.75
C ASP A 136 27.47 -16.72 -2.93
N ALA A 137 26.56 -16.65 -3.92
CA ALA A 137 25.74 -15.46 -4.14
C ALA A 137 24.79 -15.21 -2.96
N ARG A 138 24.20 -16.28 -2.38
CA ARG A 138 23.39 -16.18 -1.16
C ARG A 138 24.19 -15.66 0.01
N ARG A 139 25.40 -16.19 0.24
CA ARG A 139 26.30 -15.79 1.32
C ARG A 139 26.64 -14.29 1.23
N ILE A 140 27.05 -13.82 0.06
CA ILE A 140 27.37 -12.39 -0.16
C ILE A 140 26.10 -11.52 0.00
N HIS A 141 24.97 -11.97 -0.54
CA HIS A 141 23.72 -11.21 -0.49
C HIS A 141 23.16 -11.09 0.94
N SER A 142 23.13 -12.18 1.71
CA SER A 142 22.67 -12.20 3.10
C SER A 142 23.55 -11.30 3.98
N ALA A 143 24.87 -11.42 3.85
CA ALA A 143 25.82 -10.55 4.52
C ALA A 143 25.64 -9.08 4.13
N GLY A 144 25.40 -8.80 2.85
CA GLY A 144 25.08 -7.46 2.36
C GLY A 144 23.80 -6.89 2.98
N ILE A 145 22.76 -7.70 3.19
CA ILE A 145 21.53 -7.29 3.91
C ILE A 145 21.87 -6.98 5.37
N LEU A 146 22.66 -7.82 6.03
CA LEU A 146 23.08 -7.60 7.40
C LEU A 146 23.78 -6.26 7.52
N LEU A 147 24.88 -6.02 6.80
CA LEU A 147 25.70 -4.80 6.94
C LEU A 147 24.91 -3.47 6.82
N ARG A 148 23.75 -3.49 6.14
CA ARG A 148 22.86 -2.33 6.01
C ARG A 148 21.94 -2.09 7.22
N LYS A 149 21.78 -3.06 8.12
CA LYS A 149 20.97 -2.91 9.34
C LYS A 149 21.65 -2.00 10.36
N PHE A 150 20.94 -1.00 10.88
CA PHE A 150 21.49 -0.02 11.82
C PHE A 150 22.13 -0.67 13.07
N ASP A 151 21.33 -1.39 13.86
CA ASP A 151 21.72 -1.93 15.16
C ASP A 151 22.14 -3.41 15.06
N LEU A 152 23.29 -3.65 14.45
CA LEU A 152 23.91 -4.98 14.42
C LEU A 152 24.87 -5.16 15.58
N GLY A 153 24.74 -6.27 16.30
CA GLY A 153 25.74 -6.68 17.28
C GLY A 153 27.13 -6.93 16.64
N PRO A 154 28.23 -6.75 17.38
CA PRO A 154 29.59 -6.93 16.84
C PRO A 154 29.82 -8.29 16.17
N GLU A 155 29.27 -9.37 16.75
CA GLU A 155 29.35 -10.72 16.21
C GLU A 155 28.73 -10.84 14.81
N TRP A 156 27.55 -10.24 14.62
CA TRP A 156 26.85 -10.25 13.34
C TRP A 156 27.59 -9.49 12.25
N ILE A 157 28.32 -8.43 12.63
CA ILE A 157 29.20 -7.68 11.71
C ILE A 157 30.40 -8.54 11.32
N SER A 158 31.01 -9.23 12.28
CA SER A 158 32.10 -10.18 12.02
C SER A 158 31.65 -11.25 11.02
N THR A 159 30.53 -11.92 11.27
CA THR A 159 29.98 -12.96 10.38
C THR A 159 29.72 -12.41 8.98
N ALA A 160 29.07 -11.25 8.87
CA ALA A 160 28.79 -10.68 7.56
C ALA A 160 30.06 -10.29 6.78
N ILE A 161 31.12 -9.85 7.47
CA ILE A 161 32.38 -9.52 6.82
C ILE A 161 33.12 -10.78 6.39
N GLU A 162 33.16 -11.81 7.24
CA GLU A 162 33.73 -13.12 6.90
C GLU A 162 33.01 -13.76 5.71
N ASP A 163 31.68 -13.70 5.67
CA ASP A 163 30.85 -14.20 4.57
C ASP A 163 31.15 -13.52 3.22
N ILE A 164 31.54 -12.25 3.25
CA ILE A 164 31.87 -11.45 2.06
C ILE A 164 33.32 -11.64 1.63
N THR A 165 34.27 -11.60 2.58
CA THR A 165 35.71 -11.53 2.27
C THR A 165 36.42 -12.87 2.37
N GLY A 166 35.82 -13.84 3.07
CA GLY A 166 36.46 -15.10 3.46
C GLY A 166 37.61 -14.92 4.47
N ASP A 167 37.82 -13.71 5.00
CA ASP A 167 38.95 -13.39 5.87
C ASP A 167 38.52 -13.21 7.33
N HIS A 168 38.80 -14.24 8.14
CA HIS A 168 38.52 -14.25 9.58
C HIS A 168 39.30 -13.17 10.34
N LYS A 169 40.51 -12.78 9.90
CA LYS A 169 41.28 -11.73 10.59
C LYS A 169 40.60 -10.38 10.40
N LEU A 170 40.20 -10.06 9.17
CA LEU A 170 39.48 -8.83 8.86
C LEU A 170 38.12 -8.78 9.57
N ALA A 171 37.39 -9.89 9.62
CA ALA A 171 36.14 -10.02 10.35
C ALA A 171 36.31 -9.70 11.86
N ARG A 172 37.34 -10.27 12.49
CA ARG A 172 37.65 -10.01 13.91
C ARG A 172 38.03 -8.55 14.16
N LYS A 173 38.73 -7.90 13.22
CA LYS A 173 39.05 -6.47 13.32
C LYS A 173 37.80 -5.61 13.19
N ALA A 174 36.85 -5.98 12.33
CA ALA A 174 35.58 -5.29 12.20
C ALA A 174 34.70 -5.40 13.45
N GLU A 175 34.70 -6.57 14.11
CA GLU A 175 34.08 -6.74 15.42
C GLU A 175 34.67 -5.77 16.45
N GLN A 176 36.00 -5.65 16.49
CA GLN A 176 36.68 -4.71 17.39
C GLN A 176 36.33 -3.25 17.06
N ILE A 177 36.26 -2.88 15.78
CA ILE A 177 35.81 -1.56 15.34
C ILE A 177 34.42 -1.26 15.93
N GLU A 178 33.47 -2.19 15.82
CA GLU A 178 32.12 -2.01 16.34
C GLU A 178 32.08 -1.95 17.88
N ILE A 179 32.86 -2.79 18.58
CA ILE A 179 32.98 -2.76 20.04
C ILE A 179 33.47 -1.39 20.51
N PHE A 180 34.57 -0.88 19.92
CA PHE A 180 35.14 0.41 20.30
C PHE A 180 34.23 1.58 19.93
N ARG A 181 33.52 1.49 18.79
CA ARG A 181 32.53 2.48 18.38
C ARG A 181 31.39 2.57 19.40
N ARG A 182 30.81 1.43 19.81
CA ARG A 182 29.73 1.36 20.81
C ARG A 182 30.18 1.84 22.19
N ALA A 183 31.43 1.58 22.56
CA ALA A 183 32.04 2.05 23.80
C ALA A 183 32.45 3.55 23.77
N GLY A 184 32.34 4.24 22.62
CA GLY A 184 32.77 5.63 22.47
C GLY A 184 34.30 5.83 22.39
N LEU A 185 35.07 4.75 22.22
CA LEU A 185 36.54 4.75 22.20
C LEU A 185 37.08 5.04 20.78
N TYR A 186 36.75 6.20 20.22
CA TYR A 186 36.98 6.52 18.81
C TYR A 186 38.46 6.58 18.40
N HIS A 187 39.39 6.91 19.30
CA HIS A 187 40.81 6.89 18.99
C HIS A 187 41.30 5.46 18.70
N ARG A 188 40.94 4.52 19.59
CA ARG A 188 41.30 3.11 19.39
C ARG A 188 40.64 2.51 18.15
N MET A 189 39.41 2.92 17.86
CA MET A 189 38.72 2.55 16.62
C MET A 189 39.52 3.02 15.40
N ARG A 190 39.98 4.29 15.36
CA ARG A 190 40.75 4.83 14.24
C ARG A 190 42.07 4.09 14.03
N ASP A 191 42.76 3.69 15.09
CA ASP A 191 43.99 2.90 14.97
C ASP A 191 43.73 1.61 14.18
N ILE A 192 42.63 0.92 14.50
CA ILE A 192 42.24 -0.33 13.84
C ILE A 192 41.75 -0.09 12.42
N VAL A 193 40.95 0.97 12.19
CA VAL A 193 40.52 1.37 10.84
C VAL A 193 41.73 1.65 9.93
N HIS A 194 42.77 2.29 10.45
CA HIS A 194 44.02 2.51 9.72
C HIS A 194 44.79 1.21 9.48
N GLU A 195 44.78 0.26 10.41
CA GLU A 195 45.41 -1.05 10.23
C GLU A 195 44.76 -1.85 9.08
N VAL A 196 43.43 -1.75 8.92
CA VAL A 196 42.68 -2.52 7.91
C VAL A 196 42.38 -1.74 6.63
N SER A 197 42.89 -0.53 6.46
CA SER A 197 42.47 0.36 5.35
C SER A 197 42.84 -0.19 3.98
N GLU A 198 44.03 -0.81 3.83
CA GLU A 198 44.48 -1.38 2.56
C GLU A 198 43.62 -2.59 2.15
N ASP A 199 43.37 -3.51 3.08
CA ASP A 199 42.49 -4.66 2.84
C ASP A 199 41.05 -4.20 2.54
N THR A 200 40.57 -3.17 3.25
CA THR A 200 39.23 -2.59 3.01
C THR A 200 39.10 -2.05 1.59
N GLU A 201 40.09 -1.30 1.09
CA GLU A 201 40.05 -0.78 -0.29
C GLU A 201 40.20 -1.89 -1.32
N ARG A 202 41.00 -2.93 -1.05
CA ARG A 202 41.11 -4.11 -1.93
C ARG A 202 39.75 -4.77 -2.12
N TYR A 203 39.11 -5.20 -1.03
CA TYR A 203 37.81 -5.86 -1.09
C TYR A 203 36.70 -4.92 -1.61
N HIS A 204 36.76 -3.62 -1.29
CA HIS A 204 35.84 -2.66 -1.85
C HIS A 204 35.92 -2.63 -3.38
N ASN A 205 37.12 -2.55 -3.95
CA ASN A 205 37.30 -2.50 -5.40
C ASN A 205 36.88 -3.80 -6.09
N GLU A 206 37.18 -4.96 -5.49
CA GLU A 206 36.73 -6.27 -5.99
C GLU A 206 35.20 -6.38 -6.02
N LEU A 207 34.52 -5.97 -4.95
CA LEU A 207 33.07 -6.06 -4.85
C LEU A 207 32.33 -4.96 -5.61
N LYS A 208 32.97 -3.82 -5.86
CA LYS A 208 32.30 -2.63 -6.43
C LYS A 208 31.72 -2.88 -7.82
N GLU A 209 32.38 -3.71 -8.63
CA GLU A 209 31.93 -4.03 -9.98
C GLU A 209 30.65 -4.87 -9.99
N LEU A 210 30.57 -5.88 -9.11
CA LEU A 210 29.45 -6.83 -9.07
C LEU A 210 28.34 -6.40 -8.11
N HIS A 211 28.71 -5.84 -6.96
CA HIS A 211 27.81 -5.51 -5.86
C HIS A 211 28.12 -4.13 -5.25
N PRO A 212 27.90 -3.02 -5.97
CA PRO A 212 28.32 -1.68 -5.55
C PRO A 212 27.69 -1.24 -4.21
N ARG A 213 26.43 -1.61 -3.95
CA ARG A 213 25.75 -1.31 -2.67
C ARG A 213 26.36 -2.07 -1.50
N ILE A 214 26.72 -3.34 -1.70
CA ILE A 214 27.35 -4.19 -0.67
C ILE A 214 28.77 -3.70 -0.42
N ALA A 215 29.53 -3.40 -1.48
CA ALA A 215 30.88 -2.84 -1.39
C ALA A 215 30.92 -1.53 -0.59
N LYS A 216 29.92 -0.65 -0.79
CA LYS A 216 29.78 0.58 -0.01
C LYS A 216 29.45 0.29 1.46
N ALA A 217 28.53 -0.63 1.73
CA ALA A 217 28.16 -1.02 3.10
C ALA A 217 29.36 -1.63 3.85
N LEU A 218 30.12 -2.51 3.19
CA LEU A 218 31.36 -3.10 3.69
C LEU A 218 32.37 -2.02 4.08
N LYS A 219 32.68 -1.13 3.12
CA LYS A 219 33.63 -0.03 3.33
C LYS A 219 33.22 0.88 4.48
N ASN A 220 31.94 1.25 4.54
CA ASN A 220 31.42 2.08 5.62
C ASN A 220 31.62 1.41 6.98
N ARG A 221 31.25 0.12 7.11
CA ARG A 221 31.38 -0.63 8.37
C ARG A 221 32.83 -0.77 8.82
N LEU A 222 33.74 -1.12 7.89
CA LEU A 222 35.18 -1.19 8.16
C LEU A 222 35.81 0.17 8.45
N SER A 223 35.15 1.28 8.08
CA SER A 223 35.55 2.64 8.45
C SER A 223 34.94 3.11 9.78
N GLY A 224 34.18 2.25 10.47
CA GLY A 224 33.44 2.62 11.69
C GLY A 224 32.20 3.48 11.45
N ILE A 225 31.75 3.59 10.19
CA ILE A 225 30.56 4.34 9.79
C ILE A 225 29.37 3.38 9.76
N VAL A 226 28.37 3.67 10.59
CA VAL A 226 27.09 2.93 10.62
C VAL A 226 26.08 3.67 9.75
N ALA A 227 25.13 2.94 9.18
CA ALA A 227 23.95 3.55 8.56
C ALA A 227 23.29 4.51 9.55
N ARG A 228 22.56 5.53 9.11
CA ARG A 228 21.73 6.34 10.00
C ARG A 228 20.26 6.05 9.67
N PRO A 229 19.38 5.82 10.66
CA PRO A 229 17.97 5.56 10.38
C PRO A 229 17.34 6.72 9.61
N HIS A 230 17.68 7.97 10.00
CA HIS A 230 17.25 9.19 9.31
C HIS A 230 17.65 9.26 7.84
N GLU A 231 18.80 8.74 7.43
CA GLU A 231 19.20 8.80 6.02
C GLU A 231 18.35 7.87 5.13
N GLY A 232 17.68 6.87 5.71
CA GLY A 232 16.92 5.87 4.98
C GLY A 232 17.79 5.00 4.05
N GLN A 233 17.14 4.27 3.15
CA GLN A 233 17.79 3.45 2.12
C GLN A 233 17.35 3.92 0.73
N PRO A 234 18.25 4.02 -0.25
CA PRO A 234 17.86 4.42 -1.60
C PRO A 234 16.97 3.32 -2.20
N ARG A 235 15.82 3.73 -2.77
CA ARG A 235 14.90 2.81 -3.44
C ARG A 235 15.51 2.20 -4.69
N GLU A 236 14.92 1.12 -5.15
CA GLU A 236 15.27 0.54 -6.44
C GLU A 236 14.77 1.43 -7.60
N PRO A 237 15.61 1.81 -8.57
CA PRO A 237 15.19 2.70 -9.65
C PRO A 237 14.17 2.00 -10.56
N LEU A 238 13.15 2.73 -11.02
CA LEU A 238 12.14 2.26 -11.98
C LEU A 238 11.32 1.04 -11.52
N PHE A 239 11.25 0.76 -10.21
CA PHE A 239 10.51 -0.41 -9.70
C PHE A 239 9.00 -0.28 -10.00
N ILE A 240 8.43 0.93 -9.91
CA ILE A 240 7.02 1.17 -10.23
C ILE A 240 6.80 0.99 -11.73
N GLU A 241 7.69 1.54 -12.56
CA GLU A 241 7.59 1.39 -14.02
C GLU A 241 7.67 -0.09 -14.44
N ARG A 242 8.56 -0.88 -13.84
CA ARG A 242 8.66 -2.34 -14.08
C ARG A 242 7.38 -3.07 -13.68
N ILE A 243 6.81 -2.76 -12.51
CA ILE A 243 5.54 -3.35 -12.06
C ILE A 243 4.40 -3.03 -13.05
N LEU A 244 4.26 -1.76 -13.45
CA LEU A 244 3.22 -1.34 -14.39
C LEU A 244 3.45 -1.91 -15.80
N THR A 245 4.70 -2.05 -16.23
CA THR A 245 5.04 -2.62 -17.54
C THR A 245 4.83 -4.12 -17.59
N ALA A 246 5.13 -4.84 -16.50
CA ALA A 246 4.81 -6.26 -16.34
C ALA A 246 3.30 -6.48 -16.50
N SER A 247 2.49 -5.62 -15.87
CA SER A 247 1.04 -5.66 -16.05
C SER A 247 0.58 -5.25 -17.46
N GLU A 248 1.30 -4.37 -18.15
CA GLU A 248 0.99 -3.96 -19.53
C GLU A 248 1.15 -5.11 -20.51
N ARG A 249 2.17 -5.96 -20.32
CA ARG A 249 2.54 -7.02 -21.26
C ARG A 249 2.01 -8.40 -20.88
N ASP A 250 1.21 -8.48 -19.81
CA ASP A 250 0.77 -9.73 -19.18
C ASP A 250 1.95 -10.69 -18.92
N ASN A 251 3.12 -10.13 -18.58
CA ASN A 251 4.34 -10.89 -18.31
C ASN A 251 4.93 -10.46 -16.98
N GLU A 252 4.69 -11.28 -15.96
CA GLU A 252 5.17 -11.09 -14.60
C GLU A 252 6.71 -11.20 -14.50
N GLU A 253 7.39 -11.87 -15.43
CA GLU A 253 8.86 -11.98 -15.42
C GLU A 253 9.58 -10.64 -15.66
N LEU A 254 8.85 -9.63 -16.14
CA LEU A 254 9.37 -8.27 -16.30
C LEU A 254 9.56 -7.52 -14.98
N MET A 255 9.04 -8.06 -13.87
CA MET A 255 9.32 -7.56 -12.52
C MET A 255 10.13 -8.57 -11.70
N THR A 256 11.09 -8.05 -10.95
CA THR A 256 11.92 -8.82 -10.03
C THR A 256 11.28 -8.93 -8.66
N LEU A 257 11.74 -9.87 -7.83
CA LEU A 257 11.29 -9.94 -6.43
C LEU A 257 11.75 -8.75 -5.59
N HIS A 258 12.80 -8.04 -6.00
CA HIS A 258 13.20 -6.77 -5.39
C HIS A 258 12.15 -5.67 -5.65
N ASP A 259 11.56 -5.64 -6.85
CA ASP A 259 10.47 -4.70 -7.16
C ASP A 259 9.24 -4.96 -6.27
N VAL A 260 8.96 -6.24 -6.01
CA VAL A 260 7.91 -6.67 -5.09
C VAL A 260 8.21 -6.22 -3.66
N GLU A 261 9.45 -6.39 -3.20
CA GLU A 261 9.87 -5.92 -1.88
C GLU A 261 9.70 -4.39 -1.74
N GLU A 262 10.13 -3.61 -2.73
CA GLU A 262 10.07 -2.15 -2.69
C GLU A 262 8.64 -1.60 -2.66
N ILE A 263 7.70 -2.16 -3.44
CA ILE A 263 6.30 -1.70 -3.40
C ILE A 263 5.62 -2.07 -2.07
N LEU A 264 6.01 -3.18 -1.46
CA LEU A 264 5.52 -3.57 -0.13
C LEU A 264 6.10 -2.67 0.97
N ILE A 265 7.37 -2.29 0.87
CA ILE A 265 8.00 -1.31 1.77
C ILE A 265 7.26 0.02 1.64
N LEU A 266 7.06 0.54 0.42
CA LEU A 266 6.29 1.77 0.19
C LEU A 266 4.90 1.70 0.81
N CYS A 267 4.19 0.58 0.61
CA CYS A 267 2.87 0.38 1.18
C CYS A 267 2.89 0.40 2.71
N PHE A 268 3.86 -0.28 3.33
CA PHE A 268 4.03 -0.26 4.78
C PHE A 268 4.31 1.15 5.32
N GLU A 269 5.22 1.89 4.67
CA GLU A 269 5.57 3.26 5.05
C GLU A 269 4.36 4.20 5.01
N LEU A 270 3.61 4.19 3.91
CA LEU A 270 2.43 5.03 3.75
C LEU A 270 1.35 4.69 4.78
N ILE A 271 1.15 3.40 5.07
CA ILE A 271 0.22 2.95 6.11
C ILE A 271 0.69 3.38 7.51
N CYS A 272 1.99 3.46 7.75
CA CYS A 272 2.56 3.96 8.99
C CYS A 272 2.64 5.49 9.06
N GLY A 273 2.12 6.21 8.06
CA GLY A 273 2.04 7.68 8.06
C GLY A 273 3.26 8.38 7.47
N ARG A 274 4.03 7.73 6.60
CA ARG A 274 5.12 8.37 5.86
C ARG A 274 4.60 9.52 4.99
N GLU A 275 5.26 10.66 5.11
CA GLU A 275 5.11 11.80 4.20
C GLU A 275 6.34 11.91 3.29
N ILE A 276 6.14 11.75 1.98
CA ILE A 276 7.21 11.84 0.98
C ILE A 276 7.17 13.23 0.33
N SER A 277 8.12 14.09 0.70
CA SER A 277 8.26 15.41 0.07
C SER A 277 8.94 15.31 -1.29
N TRP A 278 8.49 16.10 -2.26
CA TRP A 278 9.01 16.12 -3.61
C TRP A 278 8.83 17.47 -4.31
N LEU A 279 9.54 17.63 -5.43
CA LEU A 279 9.55 18.87 -6.22
C LEU A 279 8.61 18.76 -7.43
N LYS A 280 7.48 19.46 -7.37
CA LYS A 280 6.53 19.58 -8.46
C LYS A 280 6.92 20.68 -9.43
N ILE A 281 6.73 20.39 -10.71
CA ILE A 281 6.96 21.35 -11.79
C ILE A 281 5.62 21.86 -12.29
N GLU A 282 5.44 23.18 -12.27
CA GLU A 282 4.27 23.85 -12.81
C GLU A 282 4.64 24.73 -14.02
N TYR A 283 3.87 24.55 -15.09
CA TYR A 283 4.13 25.21 -16.37
C TYR A 283 3.27 26.45 -16.52
N THR A 284 3.92 27.59 -16.79
CA THR A 284 3.24 28.83 -17.17
C THR A 284 3.66 29.24 -18.59
N GLY A 285 2.66 29.56 -19.43
CA GLY A 285 2.86 29.88 -20.85
C GLY A 285 2.59 28.70 -21.81
N ARG A 286 3.16 28.80 -23.03
CA ARG A 286 2.94 27.84 -24.14
C ARG A 286 3.89 26.64 -24.03
N TRP A 287 3.45 25.64 -23.28
CA TRP A 287 4.13 24.36 -23.04
C TRP A 287 3.36 23.18 -23.63
N ASP A 288 2.73 23.36 -24.79
CA ASP A 288 1.75 22.41 -25.32
C ASP A 288 2.34 21.02 -25.59
N LEU A 289 3.60 20.96 -26.05
CA LEU A 289 4.29 19.68 -26.26
C LEU A 289 4.58 18.93 -24.95
N ALA A 290 5.04 19.65 -23.92
CA ALA A 290 5.31 19.07 -22.59
C ALA A 290 4.02 18.59 -21.94
N LYS A 291 2.96 19.41 -21.96
CA LYS A 291 1.63 19.05 -21.46
C LYS A 291 1.04 17.85 -22.20
N ALA A 292 1.23 17.78 -23.52
CA ALA A 292 0.78 16.63 -24.31
C ALA A 292 1.55 15.35 -23.99
N LEU A 293 2.85 15.46 -23.67
CA LEU A 293 3.67 14.33 -23.26
C LEU A 293 3.29 13.83 -21.86
N ASP A 294 3.18 14.74 -20.89
CA ASP A 294 2.73 14.40 -19.53
C ASP A 294 1.36 13.72 -19.59
N ARG A 295 0.42 14.25 -20.38
CA ARG A 295 -0.89 13.64 -20.58
C ARG A 295 -0.82 12.27 -21.26
N LEU A 296 0.09 12.09 -22.23
CA LEU A 296 0.29 10.79 -22.87
C LEU A 296 0.81 9.74 -21.87
N GLU A 297 1.77 10.10 -21.03
CA GLU A 297 2.32 9.21 -20.01
C GLU A 297 1.29 8.88 -18.92
N GLU A 298 0.53 9.88 -18.45
CA GLU A 298 -0.58 9.71 -17.51
C GLU A 298 -1.64 8.73 -18.06
N GLU A 299 -2.13 8.97 -19.29
CA GLU A 299 -3.13 8.09 -19.92
C GLU A 299 -2.60 6.68 -20.20
N ARG A 300 -1.29 6.55 -20.43
CA ARG A 300 -0.65 5.24 -20.57
C ARG A 300 -0.65 4.50 -19.24
N ASN A 301 -0.32 5.19 -18.15
CA ASN A 301 -0.32 4.58 -16.82
C ASN A 301 -1.75 4.26 -16.35
N ASP A 302 -2.74 5.12 -16.63
CA ASP A 302 -4.16 4.82 -16.42
C ASP A 302 -4.60 3.55 -17.16
N PHE A 303 -4.19 3.40 -18.42
CA PHE A 303 -4.43 2.19 -19.18
C PHE A 303 -3.74 0.96 -18.55
N ARG A 304 -2.48 1.09 -18.11
CA ARG A 304 -1.73 -0.01 -17.44
C ARG A 304 -2.41 -0.45 -16.16
N ILE A 305 -2.83 0.48 -15.31
CA ILE A 305 -3.50 0.20 -14.03
C ILE A 305 -4.89 -0.37 -14.25
N SER A 306 -5.65 0.14 -15.22
CA SER A 306 -6.96 -0.43 -15.56
C SER A 306 -6.84 -1.86 -16.12
N ARG A 307 -5.81 -2.14 -16.94
CA ARG A 307 -5.48 -3.51 -17.39
C ARG A 307 -5.10 -4.42 -16.22
N ALA A 308 -4.23 -3.96 -15.32
CA ALA A 308 -3.86 -4.65 -14.08
C ALA A 308 -5.09 -5.04 -13.26
N ARG A 309 -6.02 -4.10 -13.13
CA ARG A 309 -7.28 -4.29 -12.41
C ARG A 309 -8.14 -5.37 -13.06
N VAL A 310 -8.25 -5.42 -14.38
CA VAL A 310 -9.00 -6.49 -15.06
C VAL A 310 -8.39 -7.86 -14.76
N TYR A 311 -7.07 -7.98 -14.90
CA TYR A 311 -6.35 -9.23 -14.62
C TYR A 311 -6.54 -9.68 -13.16
N SER A 312 -6.35 -8.77 -12.21
CA SER A 312 -6.58 -9.00 -10.77
C SER A 312 -8.00 -9.51 -10.48
N ARG A 313 -9.04 -8.87 -11.03
CA ARG A 313 -10.44 -9.28 -10.78
C ARG A 313 -10.75 -10.66 -11.37
N LEU A 314 -10.22 -10.97 -12.55
CA LEU A 314 -10.34 -12.31 -13.14
C LEU A 314 -9.62 -13.37 -12.28
N LYS A 315 -8.42 -13.06 -11.77
CA LYS A 315 -7.70 -13.94 -10.83
C LYS A 315 -8.46 -14.15 -9.52
N ALA A 316 -8.98 -13.09 -8.91
CA ALA A 316 -9.80 -13.17 -7.70
C ALA A 316 -11.02 -14.08 -7.91
N LEU A 317 -11.72 -13.93 -9.05
CA LEU A 317 -12.82 -14.79 -9.44
C LEU A 317 -12.40 -16.27 -9.59
N THR A 318 -11.33 -16.55 -10.36
CA THR A 318 -10.86 -17.93 -10.58
C THR A 318 -10.36 -18.59 -9.29
N THR A 319 -9.65 -17.85 -8.44
CA THR A 319 -9.19 -18.33 -7.12
C THR A 319 -10.39 -18.63 -6.21
N TRP A 320 -11.39 -17.77 -6.20
CA TRP A 320 -12.61 -17.99 -5.44
C TRP A 320 -13.38 -19.22 -5.97
N LEU A 321 -13.51 -19.39 -7.29
CA LEU A 321 -14.16 -20.57 -7.91
C LEU A 321 -13.42 -21.88 -7.62
N HIS A 322 -12.08 -21.83 -7.62
CA HIS A 322 -11.25 -22.96 -7.22
C HIS A 322 -11.46 -23.34 -5.76
N ASN A 323 -11.49 -22.35 -4.86
CA ASN A 323 -11.72 -22.58 -3.42
C ASN A 323 -13.11 -23.16 -3.11
N VAL A 324 -14.07 -22.98 -4.01
CA VAL A 324 -15.44 -23.53 -3.91
C VAL A 324 -15.53 -24.95 -4.54
N ASP A 325 -14.41 -25.50 -5.01
CA ASP A 325 -14.28 -26.83 -5.58
C ASP A 325 -15.19 -27.05 -6.81
N VAL A 326 -15.34 -26.02 -7.64
CA VAL A 326 -16.15 -26.08 -8.86
C VAL A 326 -15.36 -26.74 -10.02
N GLN A 327 -14.02 -26.66 -9.99
CA GLN A 327 -13.10 -27.36 -10.91
C GLN A 327 -11.70 -27.59 -10.30
N ASN A 328 -11.10 -28.73 -10.64
CA ASN A 328 -9.82 -29.23 -10.09
C ASN A 328 -8.65 -29.30 -11.12
N ARG A 329 -8.85 -28.87 -12.38
CA ARG A 329 -7.98 -29.33 -13.50
C ARG A 329 -7.07 -28.30 -14.20
N ILE A 330 -7.17 -26.98 -13.97
CA ILE A 330 -6.40 -25.99 -14.78
C ILE A 330 -5.72 -24.88 -13.95
N ILE A 331 -6.08 -24.68 -12.68
CA ILE A 331 -5.80 -23.42 -11.96
C ILE A 331 -4.47 -23.44 -11.17
N THR A 332 -3.72 -24.55 -11.22
CA THR A 332 -2.42 -24.64 -10.53
C THR A 332 -1.27 -24.02 -11.32
N ASP A 333 -1.44 -23.74 -12.62
CA ASP A 333 -0.40 -23.07 -13.39
C ASP A 333 -0.38 -21.57 -13.07
N HIS A 334 0.74 -21.16 -12.49
CA HIS A 334 1.09 -19.78 -12.24
C HIS A 334 1.36 -19.04 -13.58
N GLY A 335 1.01 -17.74 -13.68
CA GLY A 335 1.23 -16.95 -14.91
C GLY A 335 0.25 -17.16 -16.08
N LEU A 336 -0.97 -17.65 -15.83
CA LEU A 336 -1.98 -17.81 -16.90
C LEU A 336 -2.36 -16.48 -17.53
N SER A 337 -2.43 -16.45 -18.87
CA SER A 337 -2.88 -15.27 -19.62
C SER A 337 -4.33 -14.88 -19.25
N PRO A 338 -4.69 -13.58 -19.34
CA PRO A 338 -6.05 -13.12 -19.01
C PRO A 338 -7.16 -13.86 -19.76
N GLN A 339 -6.89 -14.23 -21.02
CA GLN A 339 -7.82 -15.00 -21.86
C GLN A 339 -8.08 -16.41 -21.29
N LYS A 340 -7.02 -17.11 -20.84
CA LYS A 340 -7.16 -18.43 -20.22
C LYS A 340 -7.95 -18.34 -18.91
N LEU A 341 -7.69 -17.31 -18.09
CA LEU A 341 -8.45 -17.06 -16.87
C LEU A 341 -9.93 -16.80 -17.13
N LEU A 342 -10.24 -16.00 -18.15
CA LEU A 342 -11.61 -15.70 -18.53
C LEU A 342 -12.37 -16.95 -18.98
N THR A 343 -11.74 -17.79 -19.81
CA THR A 343 -12.32 -19.06 -20.26
C THR A 343 -12.58 -19.99 -19.07
N ALA A 344 -11.57 -20.19 -18.22
CA ALA A 344 -11.70 -21.04 -17.03
C ALA A 344 -12.78 -20.52 -16.05
N ALA A 345 -12.85 -19.20 -15.84
CA ALA A 345 -13.88 -18.57 -15.01
C ALA A 345 -15.28 -18.79 -15.58
N SER A 346 -15.45 -18.62 -16.90
CA SER A 346 -16.73 -18.76 -17.59
C SER A 346 -17.23 -20.21 -17.57
N GLU A 347 -16.36 -21.18 -17.78
CA GLU A 347 -16.67 -22.61 -17.68
C GLU A 347 -17.02 -23.03 -16.25
N SER A 348 -16.28 -22.53 -15.26
CA SER A 348 -16.55 -22.79 -13.86
C SER A 348 -17.88 -22.17 -13.41
N LEU A 349 -18.21 -20.95 -13.85
CA LEU A 349 -19.53 -20.35 -13.61
C LEU A 349 -20.66 -21.14 -14.27
N ASP A 350 -20.45 -21.65 -15.48
CA ASP A 350 -21.41 -22.53 -16.17
C ASP A 350 -21.67 -23.81 -15.36
N ASN A 351 -20.62 -24.44 -14.83
CA ASN A 351 -20.72 -25.61 -13.96
C ASN A 351 -21.43 -25.30 -12.65
N LEU A 352 -21.09 -24.19 -11.98
CA LEU A 352 -21.74 -23.78 -10.72
C LEU A 352 -23.23 -23.50 -10.94
N SER A 353 -23.58 -22.83 -12.04
CA SER A 353 -24.98 -22.59 -12.45
C SER A 353 -25.75 -23.90 -12.62
N LEU A 354 -25.14 -24.89 -13.27
CA LEU A 354 -25.72 -26.23 -13.44
C LEU A 354 -25.91 -26.94 -12.10
N GLN A 355 -24.93 -26.88 -11.20
CA GLN A 355 -25.05 -27.47 -9.86
C GLN A 355 -26.15 -26.80 -9.02
N VAL A 356 -26.33 -25.47 -9.13
CA VAL A 356 -27.44 -24.76 -8.49
C VAL A 356 -28.78 -25.26 -9.05
N ARG A 357 -28.88 -25.43 -10.37
CA ARG A 357 -30.09 -25.94 -11.03
C ARG A 357 -30.43 -27.37 -10.57
N GLN A 358 -29.44 -28.25 -10.49
CA GLN A 358 -29.61 -29.62 -9.98
C GLN A 358 -30.06 -29.63 -8.50
N ALA A 359 -29.39 -28.86 -7.63
CA ALA A 359 -29.76 -28.76 -6.22
C ALA A 359 -31.17 -28.20 -6.03
N ARG A 360 -31.57 -27.25 -6.89
CA ARG A 360 -32.91 -26.68 -6.91
C ARG A 360 -33.96 -27.73 -7.27
N ASP A 361 -33.72 -28.52 -8.31
CA ASP A 361 -34.66 -29.54 -8.78
C ASP A 361 -34.82 -30.67 -7.74
N LEU A 362 -33.73 -31.07 -7.06
CA LEU A 362 -33.78 -32.00 -5.92
C LEU A 362 -34.58 -31.43 -4.75
N THR A 363 -34.38 -30.15 -4.42
CA THR A 363 -35.13 -29.46 -3.35
C THR A 363 -36.62 -29.33 -3.68
N ARG A 364 -36.96 -29.09 -4.95
CA ARG A 364 -38.36 -29.04 -5.39
C ARG A 364 -39.06 -30.40 -5.23
N LYS A 365 -38.35 -31.51 -5.46
CA LYS A 365 -38.89 -32.87 -5.35
C LYS A 365 -38.99 -33.38 -3.91
N THR A 366 -38.00 -33.08 -3.07
CA THR A 366 -37.84 -33.73 -1.75
C THR A 366 -37.92 -32.80 -0.54
N GLY A 367 -37.76 -31.49 -0.72
CA GLY A 367 -37.73 -30.49 0.36
C GLY A 367 -36.51 -30.56 1.31
N LYS A 368 -35.74 -31.65 1.31
CA LYS A 368 -34.64 -31.89 2.28
C LYS A 368 -33.31 -31.18 1.93
N HIS A 369 -33.14 -30.69 0.71
CA HIS A 369 -31.87 -30.12 0.22
C HIS A 369 -31.78 -28.59 0.24
N VAL A 370 -32.65 -27.90 1.01
CA VAL A 370 -32.69 -26.43 1.08
C VAL A 370 -31.36 -25.83 1.53
N MET A 371 -30.68 -26.45 2.49
CA MET A 371 -29.38 -25.97 2.98
C MET A 371 -28.28 -26.04 1.91
N ALA A 372 -28.20 -27.16 1.19
CA ALA A 372 -27.25 -27.33 0.09
C ALA A 372 -27.52 -26.34 -1.06
N LEU A 373 -28.80 -26.12 -1.39
CA LEU A 373 -29.21 -25.09 -2.35
C LEU A 373 -28.80 -23.69 -1.89
N ASN A 374 -28.98 -23.35 -0.61
CA ASN A 374 -28.60 -22.04 -0.09
C ASN A 374 -27.08 -21.81 -0.14
N ILE A 375 -26.27 -22.84 0.16
CA ILE A 375 -24.80 -22.78 0.04
C ILE A 375 -24.40 -22.51 -1.41
N LYS A 376 -24.86 -23.36 -2.35
CA LYS A 376 -24.53 -23.20 -3.78
C LYS A 376 -25.06 -21.89 -4.37
N ARG A 377 -26.22 -21.42 -3.90
CA ARG A 377 -26.76 -20.11 -4.27
C ARG A 377 -25.85 -18.97 -3.80
N LYS A 378 -25.45 -18.97 -2.52
CA LYS A 378 -24.52 -17.95 -1.99
C LYS A 378 -23.20 -17.94 -2.76
N GLN A 379 -22.73 -19.13 -3.13
CA GLN A 379 -21.57 -19.28 -3.99
C GLN A 379 -21.83 -18.61 -5.35
N LEU A 380 -22.87 -19.01 -6.09
CA LEU A 380 -23.17 -18.45 -7.42
C LEU A 380 -23.37 -16.92 -7.38
N ASP A 381 -24.03 -16.39 -6.35
CA ASP A 381 -24.21 -14.95 -6.15
C ASP A 381 -22.87 -14.22 -6.05
N LYS A 382 -21.97 -14.69 -5.17
CA LYS A 382 -20.63 -14.09 -5.03
C LYS A 382 -19.80 -14.23 -6.31
N ALA A 383 -19.91 -15.36 -7.01
CA ALA A 383 -19.23 -15.60 -8.29
C ALA A 383 -19.66 -14.58 -9.36
N ILE A 384 -20.98 -14.35 -9.48
CA ILE A 384 -21.54 -13.37 -10.42
C ILE A 384 -21.12 -11.95 -10.05
N GLN A 385 -21.08 -11.62 -8.75
CA GLN A 385 -20.59 -10.32 -8.27
C GLN A 385 -19.13 -10.08 -8.71
N LEU A 386 -18.23 -11.04 -8.47
CA LEU A 386 -16.83 -10.96 -8.88
C LEU A 386 -16.66 -10.88 -10.40
N TYR A 387 -17.47 -11.62 -11.18
CA TYR A 387 -17.48 -11.50 -12.64
C TYR A 387 -17.93 -10.12 -13.11
N ASN A 388 -18.98 -9.56 -12.49
CA ASN A 388 -19.45 -8.21 -12.80
C ASN A 388 -18.40 -7.14 -12.43
N GLU A 389 -17.62 -7.33 -11.37
CA GLU A 389 -16.49 -6.47 -11.04
C GLU A 389 -15.41 -6.51 -12.14
N ALA A 390 -15.06 -7.70 -12.63
CA ALA A 390 -14.13 -7.86 -13.75
C ALA A 390 -14.65 -7.19 -15.04
N HIS A 391 -15.95 -7.35 -15.35
CA HIS A 391 -16.58 -6.69 -16.49
C HIS A 391 -16.59 -5.16 -16.36
N ARG A 392 -16.89 -4.62 -15.18
CA ARG A 392 -16.81 -3.17 -14.92
C ARG A 392 -15.38 -2.63 -15.06
N ALA A 393 -14.38 -3.39 -14.61
CA ALA A 393 -12.98 -3.05 -14.80
C ALA A 393 -12.62 -3.00 -16.30
N TYR A 394 -13.12 -3.95 -17.10
CA TYR A 394 -12.95 -3.95 -18.56
C TYR A 394 -13.59 -2.71 -19.21
N LEU A 395 -14.82 -2.33 -18.83
CA LEU A 395 -15.46 -1.12 -19.34
C LEU A 395 -14.66 0.16 -19.00
N LYS A 396 -13.96 0.18 -17.85
CA LYS A 396 -13.03 1.27 -17.53
C LYS A 396 -11.80 1.21 -18.45
N GLN A 397 -11.17 0.04 -18.58
CA GLN A 397 -10.01 -0.17 -19.45
C GLN A 397 -10.28 0.25 -20.91
N GLY A 398 -11.45 -0.08 -21.46
CA GLY A 398 -11.84 0.33 -22.81
C GLY A 398 -11.86 1.86 -22.98
N ARG A 399 -12.40 2.58 -21.98
CA ARG A 399 -12.41 4.06 -21.97
C ARG A 399 -10.99 4.63 -21.89
N ASP A 400 -10.15 4.07 -21.03
CA ASP A 400 -8.77 4.53 -20.85
C ASP A 400 -7.90 4.22 -22.09
N SER A 401 -8.15 3.09 -22.76
CA SER A 401 -7.54 2.76 -24.07
C SER A 401 -7.88 3.80 -25.14
N ASP A 402 -9.13 4.26 -25.20
CA ASP A 402 -9.55 5.28 -26.15
C ASP A 402 -8.93 6.65 -25.84
N LYS A 403 -8.83 7.02 -24.56
CA LYS A 403 -8.14 8.26 -24.17
C LYS A 403 -6.65 8.20 -24.53
N LEU A 404 -5.98 7.08 -24.25
CA LEU A 404 -4.57 6.86 -24.63
C LEU A 404 -4.38 7.03 -26.14
N LYS A 405 -5.24 6.42 -26.97
CA LYS A 405 -5.18 6.58 -28.43
C LYS A 405 -5.33 8.04 -28.87
N ARG A 406 -6.21 8.82 -28.21
CA ARG A 406 -6.39 10.25 -28.50
C ARG A 406 -5.17 11.06 -28.07
N ALA A 407 -4.65 10.82 -26.87
CA ALA A 407 -3.46 11.48 -26.34
C ALA A 407 -2.24 11.23 -27.23
N LEU A 408 -2.06 9.97 -27.68
CA LEU A 408 -0.99 9.61 -28.60
C LEU A 408 -1.10 10.38 -29.92
N LYS A 409 -2.27 10.36 -30.57
CA LYS A 409 -2.49 11.09 -31.84
C LYS A 409 -2.22 12.58 -31.68
N TYR A 410 -2.65 13.17 -30.57
CA TYR A 410 -2.43 14.58 -30.28
C TYR A 410 -0.94 14.90 -30.09
N TRP A 411 -0.24 14.10 -29.29
CA TRP A 411 1.20 14.26 -29.07
C TRP A 411 2.01 14.04 -30.35
N GLN A 412 1.68 13.01 -31.15
CA GLN A 412 2.33 12.77 -32.45
C GLN A 412 2.18 13.97 -33.39
N LYS A 413 0.97 14.54 -33.47
CA LYS A 413 0.70 15.75 -34.27
C LYS A 413 1.53 16.94 -33.79
N LEU A 414 1.61 17.18 -32.48
CA LEU A 414 2.42 18.27 -31.94
C LEU A 414 3.91 18.03 -32.16
N SER A 415 4.38 16.81 -31.92
CA SER A 415 5.79 16.46 -32.07
C SER A 415 6.27 16.64 -33.50
N THR A 416 5.48 16.29 -34.51
CA THR A 416 5.85 16.51 -35.93
C THR A 416 5.89 18.00 -36.27
N LEU A 417 4.93 18.80 -35.79
CA LEU A 417 4.93 20.25 -35.97
C LEU A 417 6.18 20.92 -35.35
N TYR A 418 6.55 20.51 -34.14
CA TYR A 418 7.74 21.02 -33.44
C TYR A 418 9.06 20.56 -34.08
N GLN A 419 9.11 19.36 -34.67
CA GLN A 419 10.26 18.92 -35.46
C GLN A 419 10.46 19.77 -36.72
N GLN A 420 9.37 20.21 -37.34
CA GLN A 420 9.41 21.07 -38.53
C GLN A 420 9.75 22.53 -38.19
N ASN A 421 9.33 23.04 -37.02
CA ASN A 421 9.55 24.42 -36.60
C ASN A 421 10.15 24.51 -35.17
N PRO A 422 11.47 24.30 -35.02
CA PRO A 422 12.12 24.27 -33.69
C PRO A 422 12.32 25.66 -33.06
N LYS A 423 12.17 26.77 -33.80
CA LYS A 423 12.53 28.14 -33.39
C LYS A 423 11.37 28.98 -32.85
N GLU A 424 10.35 28.36 -32.25
CA GLU A 424 9.27 29.13 -31.65
C GLU A 424 9.76 29.77 -30.32
N ASN A 425 10.01 31.08 -30.34
CA ASN A 425 10.34 31.91 -29.17
C ASN A 425 9.12 32.01 -28.24
N LEU A 426 8.85 30.92 -27.53
CA LEU A 426 7.72 30.83 -26.62
C LEU A 426 8.13 31.39 -25.26
N LYS A 427 7.37 32.36 -24.77
CA LYS A 427 7.46 32.79 -23.36
C LYS A 427 7.10 31.58 -22.50
N ARG A 428 8.14 30.97 -21.94
CA ARG A 428 8.11 29.76 -21.13
C ARG A 428 8.62 30.11 -19.75
N SER A 429 7.78 29.94 -18.75
CA SER A 429 8.19 30.01 -17.34
C SER A 429 7.85 28.70 -16.66
N LEU A 430 8.71 28.34 -15.71
CA LEU A 430 8.63 27.12 -14.93
C LEU A 430 8.73 27.51 -13.47
N THR A 431 7.77 27.06 -12.68
CA THR A 431 7.74 27.23 -11.24
C THR A 431 7.95 25.88 -10.59
N ILE A 432 8.83 25.82 -9.60
CA ILE A 432 9.08 24.62 -8.79
C ILE A 432 8.36 24.85 -7.46
N SER A 433 7.49 23.93 -7.07
CA SER A 433 6.81 23.93 -5.77
C SER A 433 7.08 22.64 -5.01
N GLU A 434 7.24 22.75 -3.70
CA GLU A 434 7.35 21.59 -2.83
C GLU A 434 5.95 21.05 -2.55
N GLN A 435 5.79 19.73 -2.67
CA GLN A 435 4.56 19.00 -2.42
C GLN A 435 4.87 17.74 -1.60
N SER A 436 3.85 17.17 -0.97
CA SER A 436 3.95 15.92 -0.22
C SER A 436 3.06 14.84 -0.84
N ILE A 437 3.47 13.59 -0.66
CA ILE A 437 2.67 12.40 -0.93
C ILE A 437 2.48 11.71 0.43
N GLU A 438 1.23 11.61 0.88
CA GLU A 438 0.88 10.98 2.15
C GLU A 438 -0.53 10.34 2.07
N LEU A 439 -0.84 9.51 3.05
CA LEU A 439 -2.19 8.99 3.26
C LEU A 439 -2.80 9.64 4.50
N ASP A 440 -3.83 10.46 4.27
CA ASP A 440 -4.72 10.95 5.32
C ASP A 440 -5.29 9.78 6.14
N ASP A 441 -5.64 10.03 7.40
CA ASP A 441 -6.12 9.00 8.32
C ASP A 441 -7.29 8.18 7.75
N ASP A 442 -8.29 8.83 7.14
CA ASP A 442 -9.44 8.14 6.53
C ASP A 442 -9.02 7.27 5.33
N THR A 443 -8.11 7.78 4.49
CA THR A 443 -7.61 7.05 3.31
C THR A 443 -6.76 5.86 3.72
N ARG A 444 -5.98 5.99 4.79
CA ARG A 444 -5.19 4.91 5.40
C ARG A 444 -6.08 3.77 5.87
N MET A 445 -7.21 4.08 6.52
CA MET A 445 -8.19 3.06 6.91
C MET A 445 -8.82 2.37 5.70
N GLU A 446 -9.14 3.11 4.65
CA GLU A 446 -9.72 2.52 3.43
C GLU A 446 -8.72 1.60 2.70
N VAL A 447 -7.46 2.03 2.57
CA VAL A 447 -6.37 1.23 2.02
C VAL A 447 -6.16 -0.04 2.85
N ALA A 448 -6.06 0.09 4.18
CA ALA A 448 -5.92 -1.06 5.08
C ALA A 448 -7.09 -2.05 4.95
N ASN A 449 -8.32 -1.56 4.85
CA ASN A 449 -9.50 -2.40 4.65
C ASN A 449 -9.46 -3.19 3.33
N ARG A 450 -9.05 -2.54 2.24
CA ARG A 450 -8.92 -3.19 0.92
C ARG A 450 -7.79 -4.22 0.91
N LEU A 451 -6.65 -3.88 1.50
CA LEU A 451 -5.52 -4.81 1.63
C LEU A 451 -5.88 -6.01 2.50
N GLU A 452 -6.53 -5.80 3.64
CA GLU A 452 -6.91 -6.90 4.52
C GLU A 452 -7.94 -7.83 3.84
N ALA A 453 -8.88 -7.28 3.07
CA ALA A 453 -9.80 -8.09 2.28
C ALA A 453 -9.06 -8.95 1.26
N PHE A 454 -8.13 -8.36 0.50
CA PHE A 454 -7.28 -9.08 -0.45
C PHE A 454 -6.42 -10.15 0.24
N LEU A 455 -5.74 -9.81 1.33
CA LEU A 455 -4.88 -10.73 2.08
C LEU A 455 -5.68 -11.88 2.71
N LYS A 456 -6.91 -11.66 3.17
CA LYS A 456 -7.81 -12.73 3.63
C LYS A 456 -8.23 -13.67 2.49
N GLU A 457 -8.58 -13.12 1.33
CA GLU A 457 -8.94 -13.91 0.15
C GLU A 457 -7.75 -14.71 -0.40
N SER A 458 -6.55 -14.15 -0.27
CA SER A 458 -5.31 -14.75 -0.75
C SER A 458 -4.86 -16.01 0.01
N ARG A 459 -5.33 -16.19 1.26
CA ARG A 459 -4.97 -17.29 2.17
C ARG A 459 -3.45 -17.55 2.27
N LEU A 460 -2.64 -16.50 2.15
CA LEU A 460 -1.20 -16.60 2.37
C LEU A 460 -0.93 -17.11 3.79
N ARG A 461 -0.06 -18.11 3.88
CA ARG A 461 0.38 -18.70 5.14
C ARG A 461 0.94 -17.62 6.06
N ARG A 462 0.54 -17.65 7.33
CA ARG A 462 1.20 -16.88 8.40
C ARG A 462 2.33 -17.75 8.94
N GLU A 463 3.57 -17.35 8.72
CA GLU A 463 4.71 -18.07 9.24
C GLU A 463 4.97 -17.63 10.69
N SER A 464 4.15 -18.11 11.63
CA SER A 464 4.48 -17.95 13.04
C SER A 464 5.59 -18.95 13.38
N TYR A 465 6.84 -18.51 13.36
CA TYR A 465 8.02 -19.31 13.76
C TYR A 465 7.90 -19.94 15.17
N ARG A 466 6.98 -19.44 16.01
CA ARG A 466 6.84 -19.85 17.42
C ARG A 466 5.93 -21.05 17.69
N THR A 467 5.17 -21.54 16.72
CA THR A 467 4.32 -22.72 16.96
C THR A 467 4.24 -23.59 15.72
N HIS A 468 4.71 -24.84 15.84
CA HIS A 468 4.32 -25.96 14.99
C HIS A 468 2.84 -26.31 15.22
N SER A 469 1.93 -25.34 15.04
CA SER A 469 0.52 -25.64 14.95
C SER A 469 0.29 -26.41 13.65
N PRO A 470 -0.52 -27.50 13.67
CA PRO A 470 -0.78 -28.28 12.47
C PRO A 470 -1.29 -27.37 11.36
N VAL A 471 -0.66 -27.48 10.19
CA VAL A 471 -1.01 -26.75 8.97
C VAL A 471 -2.52 -26.90 8.74
N ALA A 472 -3.27 -25.81 8.88
CA ALA A 472 -4.63 -25.82 8.36
C ALA A 472 -4.51 -26.08 6.85
N ALA A 473 -5.12 -27.15 6.35
CA ALA A 473 -5.03 -27.62 4.95
C ALA A 473 -5.47 -26.59 3.87
N THR A 474 -5.74 -25.34 4.26
CA THR A 474 -6.26 -24.24 3.46
C THR A 474 -5.27 -23.09 3.26
N GLN A 475 -4.10 -23.09 3.92
CA GLN A 475 -3.06 -22.07 3.73
C GLN A 475 -2.10 -22.48 2.62
N LYS A 476 -1.71 -21.53 1.76
CA LYS A 476 -0.77 -21.75 0.65
C LYS A 476 0.56 -21.04 0.94
N ASP A 477 1.67 -21.69 0.60
CA ASP A 477 2.99 -21.09 0.66
C ASP A 477 3.12 -19.96 -0.38
N LEU A 478 3.95 -18.96 -0.09
CA LEU A 478 4.22 -17.88 -1.03
C LEU A 478 5.12 -18.41 -2.15
N THR A 479 4.67 -18.29 -3.40
CA THR A 479 5.46 -18.56 -4.61
C THR A 479 5.87 -17.24 -5.27
N GLU A 480 6.87 -17.26 -6.17
CA GLU A 480 7.32 -16.03 -6.82
C GLU A 480 6.21 -15.33 -7.61
N THR A 481 5.45 -16.09 -8.41
CA THR A 481 4.27 -15.58 -9.12
C THR A 481 3.29 -14.95 -8.14
N ARG A 482 3.04 -15.60 -7.00
CA ARG A 482 2.12 -15.05 -6.01
C ARG A 482 2.64 -13.75 -5.39
N ALA A 483 3.94 -13.65 -5.16
CA ALA A 483 4.58 -12.43 -4.69
C ALA A 483 4.41 -11.28 -5.71
N ARG A 484 4.65 -11.56 -6.99
CA ARG A 484 4.44 -10.60 -8.10
C ARG A 484 2.96 -10.18 -8.22
N GLU A 485 2.02 -11.10 -8.07
CA GLU A 485 0.59 -10.79 -8.03
C GLU A 485 0.22 -9.85 -6.86
N VAL A 486 0.80 -10.08 -5.68
CA VAL A 486 0.59 -9.19 -4.51
C VAL A 486 1.11 -7.78 -4.81
N ALA A 487 2.28 -7.63 -5.43
CA ALA A 487 2.79 -6.33 -5.84
C ALA A 487 1.84 -5.57 -6.77
N ILE A 488 1.29 -6.26 -7.78
CA ILE A 488 0.32 -5.66 -8.72
C ILE A 488 -0.92 -5.20 -7.96
N GLU A 489 -1.49 -6.04 -7.08
CA GLU A 489 -2.68 -5.65 -6.33
C GLU A 489 -2.42 -4.45 -5.42
N VAL A 490 -1.30 -4.45 -4.69
CA VAL A 490 -0.89 -3.33 -3.83
C VAL A 490 -0.80 -2.04 -4.63
N ALA A 491 -0.14 -2.06 -5.80
CA ALA A 491 -0.08 -0.90 -6.69
C ALA A 491 -1.47 -0.43 -7.13
N THR A 492 -2.37 -1.35 -7.50
CA THR A 492 -3.74 -0.99 -7.92
C THR A 492 -4.62 -0.45 -6.79
N ILE A 493 -4.35 -0.85 -5.54
CA ILE A 493 -5.05 -0.38 -4.33
C ILE A 493 -4.55 1.02 -3.94
N LEU A 494 -3.25 1.27 -4.04
CA LEU A 494 -2.64 2.57 -3.69
C LEU A 494 -2.94 3.67 -4.72
N ASP A 495 -2.97 3.32 -6.01
CA ASP A 495 -3.12 4.28 -7.12
C ASP A 495 -4.22 5.36 -6.92
N PRO A 496 -5.46 5.04 -6.50
CA PRO A 496 -6.50 6.05 -6.33
C PRO A 496 -6.23 7.09 -5.24
N TYR A 497 -5.29 6.82 -4.33
CA TYR A 497 -5.01 7.66 -3.16
C TYR A 497 -3.72 8.45 -3.31
N ILE A 498 -2.69 7.85 -3.89
CA ILE A 498 -1.39 8.51 -4.09
C ILE A 498 -1.12 8.88 -5.54
N HIS A 499 -2.04 8.58 -6.48
CA HIS A 499 -1.92 8.88 -7.90
C HIS A 499 -0.70 8.23 -8.57
N LEU A 500 -0.51 6.93 -8.38
CA LEU A 500 0.59 6.19 -9.01
C LEU A 500 0.60 6.28 -10.55
N HIS A 501 -0.52 6.61 -11.20
CA HIS A 501 -0.54 6.88 -12.63
C HIS A 501 0.23 8.14 -13.05
N ASP A 502 0.46 9.11 -12.16
CA ASP A 502 1.21 10.33 -12.47
C ASP A 502 2.72 10.02 -12.54
N PRO A 503 3.38 10.23 -13.70
CA PRO A 503 4.83 10.02 -13.84
C PRO A 503 5.67 10.89 -12.89
N GLN A 504 5.22 12.09 -12.52
CA GLN A 504 5.94 12.94 -11.58
C GLN A 504 5.96 12.31 -10.18
N ILE A 505 4.82 11.76 -9.76
CA ILE A 505 4.68 11.03 -8.49
C ILE A 505 5.54 9.76 -8.47
N GLN A 506 5.55 8.97 -9.54
CA GLN A 506 6.40 7.78 -9.62
C GLN A 506 7.87 8.13 -9.43
N ARG A 507 8.35 9.16 -10.14
CA ARG A 507 9.75 9.63 -10.05
C ARG A 507 10.05 10.21 -8.68
N ALA A 508 9.09 10.92 -8.07
CA ALA A 508 9.22 11.45 -6.73
C ALA A 508 9.43 10.33 -5.70
N ILE A 509 8.57 9.31 -5.74
CA ILE A 509 8.70 8.12 -4.88
C ILE A 509 10.06 7.46 -5.09
N GLU A 510 10.44 7.17 -6.34
CA GLU A 510 11.71 6.51 -6.67
C GLU A 510 12.96 7.33 -6.30
N SER A 511 12.85 8.66 -6.25
CA SER A 511 13.94 9.55 -5.82
C SER A 511 14.04 9.71 -4.30
N SER A 512 13.01 9.28 -3.55
CA SER A 512 12.99 9.31 -2.10
C SER A 512 13.68 8.09 -1.50
N ASN A 513 14.25 8.25 -0.31
CA ASN A 513 14.76 7.11 0.46
C ASN A 513 13.60 6.40 1.18
N ALA A 514 13.66 5.07 1.19
CA ALA A 514 12.80 4.20 1.96
C ALA A 514 13.26 4.09 3.42
N SER A 515 12.30 3.84 4.30
CA SER A 515 12.49 3.60 5.73
C SER A 515 13.16 2.26 5.95
N SER A 516 14.16 2.24 6.83
CA SER A 516 14.86 0.99 7.12
C SER A 516 14.01 0.10 8.03
N LEU A 517 13.46 -0.99 7.47
CA LEU A 517 12.73 -2.00 8.24
C LEU A 517 13.63 -2.92 9.09
N ALA A 518 14.87 -2.49 9.37
CA ALA A 518 15.88 -3.30 10.06
C ALA A 518 15.48 -3.68 11.50
N PHE A 519 14.71 -2.81 12.17
CA PHE A 519 14.27 -3.00 13.55
C PHE A 519 12.99 -3.82 13.69
N LEU A 520 12.28 -4.04 12.59
CA LEU A 520 11.14 -4.93 12.61
C LEU A 520 11.66 -6.37 12.61
N GLU A 521 11.30 -7.13 13.62
CA GLU A 521 11.66 -8.55 13.74
C GLU A 521 10.43 -9.45 13.56
N PRO A 522 10.63 -10.66 12.98
CA PRO A 522 9.59 -11.68 12.98
C PRO A 522 9.13 -12.01 14.41
N GLY A 523 7.81 -12.06 14.62
CA GLY A 523 7.20 -12.41 15.90
C GLY A 523 6.99 -11.25 16.88
N MET A 524 7.35 -10.01 16.52
CA MET A 524 6.88 -8.82 17.23
C MET A 524 5.36 -8.70 17.16
N SER A 525 4.74 -8.09 18.18
CA SER A 525 3.30 -7.84 18.18
C SER A 525 2.92 -6.81 17.11
N ALA A 526 1.70 -6.90 16.57
CA ALA A 526 1.18 -5.92 15.61
C ALA A 526 1.24 -4.48 16.13
N LYS A 527 1.03 -4.27 17.44
CA LYS A 527 1.13 -2.95 18.08
C LYS A 527 2.56 -2.43 18.09
N THR A 528 3.50 -3.28 18.50
CA THR A 528 4.94 -2.94 18.51
C THR A 528 5.42 -2.61 17.10
N LYS A 529 5.03 -3.41 16.09
CA LYS A 529 5.32 -3.13 14.67
C LYS A 529 4.71 -1.80 14.21
N ALA A 530 3.51 -1.45 14.67
CA ALA A 530 2.86 -0.19 14.33
C ALA A 530 3.63 1.02 14.91
N THR A 531 3.99 0.96 16.19
CA THR A 531 4.76 2.02 16.86
C THR A 531 6.14 2.20 16.24
N LEU A 532 6.88 1.10 16.05
CA LEU A 532 8.18 1.15 15.37
C LEU A 532 8.05 1.61 13.92
N GLY A 533 7.04 1.14 13.20
CA GLY A 533 6.79 1.52 11.81
C GLY A 533 6.53 3.01 11.65
N GLU A 534 5.71 3.60 12.52
CA GLU A 534 5.45 5.04 12.53
C GLU A 534 6.71 5.82 12.87
N ALA A 535 7.43 5.43 13.93
CA ALA A 535 8.68 6.07 14.30
C ALA A 535 9.67 6.07 13.13
N LEU A 536 9.88 4.91 12.49
CA LEU A 536 10.78 4.78 11.34
C LEU A 536 10.31 5.58 10.12
N ALA A 537 9.00 5.65 9.87
CA ALA A 537 8.45 6.44 8.78
C ALA A 537 8.61 7.95 9.00
N ALA A 538 8.48 8.42 10.24
CA ALA A 538 8.69 9.81 10.61
C ALA A 538 10.17 10.21 10.61
N ASP A 539 11.06 9.25 10.91
CA ASP A 539 12.48 9.51 11.14
C ASP A 539 13.28 9.80 9.86
N VAL A 540 12.83 9.32 8.69
CA VAL A 540 13.58 9.46 7.44
C VAL A 540 13.56 10.90 6.94
N ASP A 541 14.74 11.45 6.69
CA ASP A 541 14.97 12.80 6.22
C ASP A 541 14.21 13.09 4.92
N LYS A 542 13.63 14.29 4.87
CA LYS A 542 12.98 14.86 3.68
C LYS A 542 14.03 15.49 2.74
N ASN A 543 15.09 14.74 2.42
CA ASN A 543 16.17 15.26 1.59
C ASN A 543 15.74 15.35 0.12
N LEU A 544 15.63 16.57 -0.40
CA LEU A 544 15.21 16.86 -1.77
C LEU A 544 16.38 16.89 -2.77
N SER A 545 17.62 16.63 -2.36
CA SER A 545 18.80 16.69 -3.24
C SER A 545 18.69 15.74 -4.44
N ALA A 546 18.37 14.47 -4.19
CA ALA A 546 18.16 13.47 -5.23
C ALA A 546 16.95 13.79 -6.12
N SER A 547 15.88 14.36 -5.52
CA SER A 547 14.70 14.83 -6.25
C SER A 547 15.07 15.99 -7.20
N ALA A 548 15.89 16.93 -6.76
CA ALA A 548 16.37 18.06 -7.55
C ALA A 548 17.28 17.61 -8.71
N GLU A 549 18.18 16.65 -8.48
CA GLU A 549 18.99 16.05 -9.54
C GLU A 549 18.12 15.34 -10.59
N LYS A 550 17.12 14.59 -10.13
CA LYS A 550 16.19 13.89 -11.04
C LYS A 550 15.32 14.87 -11.82
N LEU A 551 14.84 15.92 -11.17
CA LEU A 551 14.13 17.02 -11.80
C LEU A 551 14.98 17.64 -12.91
N ALA A 552 16.25 17.95 -12.63
CA ALA A 552 17.17 18.51 -13.61
C ALA A 552 17.38 17.60 -14.83
N GLN A 553 17.50 16.29 -14.60
CA GLN A 553 17.54 15.31 -15.70
C GLN A 553 16.26 15.35 -16.55
N ASN A 554 15.10 15.38 -15.91
CA ASN A 554 13.80 15.37 -16.59
C ASN A 554 13.55 16.65 -17.38
N LEU A 555 14.02 17.81 -16.88
CA LEU A 555 13.97 19.09 -17.58
C LEU A 555 14.61 19.00 -18.97
N ILE A 556 15.76 18.36 -19.10
CA ILE A 556 16.42 18.16 -20.40
C ILE A 556 15.71 17.06 -21.19
N ARG A 557 15.54 15.88 -20.57
CA ARG A 557 15.11 14.66 -21.26
C ARG A 557 13.70 14.77 -21.83
N TYR A 558 12.75 15.23 -21.03
CA TYR A 558 11.34 15.27 -21.40
C TYR A 558 10.91 16.68 -21.83
N TYR A 559 11.37 17.70 -21.10
CA TYR A 559 10.89 19.07 -21.29
C TYR A 559 11.75 19.91 -22.24
N ARG A 560 12.89 19.37 -22.69
CA ARG A 560 13.84 20.03 -23.60
C ARG A 560 14.28 21.41 -23.12
N VAL A 561 14.38 21.56 -21.80
CA VAL A 561 14.84 22.78 -21.13
C VAL A 561 16.32 22.62 -20.82
N PRO A 562 17.21 23.42 -21.42
CA PRO A 562 18.62 23.38 -21.07
C PRO A 562 18.81 23.87 -19.63
N LEU A 563 19.70 23.21 -18.89
CA LEU A 563 20.07 23.64 -17.55
C LEU A 563 21.02 24.84 -17.65
N SER A 564 20.51 26.03 -17.32
CA SER A 564 21.35 27.23 -17.21
C SER A 564 22.20 27.20 -15.93
N GLU A 565 23.33 27.88 -15.92
CA GLU A 565 24.16 28.01 -14.70
C GLU A 565 23.37 28.58 -13.51
N ARG A 566 22.45 29.51 -13.78
CA ARG A 566 21.55 30.07 -12.76
C ARG A 566 20.65 28.98 -12.15
N THR A 567 20.13 28.07 -12.98
CA THR A 567 19.30 26.94 -12.54
C THR A 567 20.11 25.97 -11.70
N ILE A 568 21.33 25.64 -12.14
CA ILE A 568 22.24 24.76 -11.39
C ILE A 568 22.54 25.37 -10.01
N ASN A 569 22.94 26.64 -9.96
CA ASN A 569 23.25 27.33 -8.71
C ASN A 569 22.03 27.39 -7.78
N PHE A 570 20.82 27.61 -8.32
CA PHE A 570 19.58 27.58 -7.54
C PHE A 570 19.33 26.21 -6.90
N LEU A 571 19.47 25.11 -7.66
CA LEU A 571 19.26 23.75 -7.15
C LEU A 571 20.31 23.36 -6.10
N VAL A 572 21.56 23.77 -6.27
CA VAL A 572 22.64 23.52 -5.30
C VAL A 572 22.39 24.32 -4.01
N GLN A 573 22.06 25.61 -4.11
CA GLN A 573 21.87 26.47 -2.94
C GLN A 573 20.58 26.17 -2.17
N THR A 574 19.51 25.82 -2.86
CA THR A 574 18.18 25.63 -2.24
C THR A 574 17.97 24.19 -1.78
N TYR A 575 18.41 23.21 -2.58
CA TYR A 575 18.11 21.78 -2.35
C TYR A 575 19.35 20.92 -2.11
N GLN A 576 20.54 21.52 -1.99
CA GLN A 576 21.81 20.81 -1.74
C GLN A 576 22.12 19.70 -2.76
N ALA A 577 21.67 19.88 -4.02
CA ALA A 577 21.97 18.95 -5.12
C ALA A 577 23.47 18.90 -5.43
N ASP A 578 23.98 17.76 -5.89
CA ASP A 578 25.41 17.63 -6.25
C ASP A 578 25.73 18.42 -7.52
N LEU A 579 26.56 19.46 -7.36
CA LEU A 579 27.05 20.30 -8.45
C LEU A 579 27.70 19.48 -9.57
N LYS A 580 28.54 18.48 -9.23
CA LYS A 580 29.25 17.68 -10.23
C LYS A 580 28.25 16.86 -11.05
N ARG A 581 27.23 16.32 -10.39
CA ARG A 581 26.16 15.56 -11.05
C ARG A 581 25.32 16.44 -11.97
N LEU A 582 24.95 17.64 -11.53
CA LEU A 582 24.17 18.59 -12.34
C LEU A 582 24.95 19.07 -13.58
N GLN A 583 26.25 19.35 -13.43
CA GLN A 583 27.12 19.71 -14.56
C GLN A 583 27.25 18.56 -15.56
N PHE A 584 27.40 17.32 -15.07
CA PHE A 584 27.41 16.14 -15.91
C PHE A 584 26.09 15.98 -16.69
N ILE A 585 24.95 16.13 -16.01
CA ILE A 585 23.62 16.06 -16.66
C ILE A 585 23.48 17.14 -17.73
N ALA A 586 23.90 18.39 -17.45
CA ALA A 586 23.82 19.49 -18.40
C ALA A 586 24.66 19.27 -19.68
N GLN A 587 25.78 18.55 -19.58
CA GLN A 587 26.71 18.30 -20.69
C GLN A 587 26.33 17.08 -21.53
N PHE A 588 25.86 15.99 -20.89
CA PHE A 588 25.73 14.69 -21.55
C PHE A 588 24.28 14.23 -21.77
N GLU A 589 23.29 14.80 -21.07
CA GLU A 589 21.90 14.39 -21.23
C GLU A 589 21.32 14.95 -22.54
N SER A 590 20.67 14.09 -23.32
CA SER A 590 20.04 14.48 -24.59
C SER A 590 18.51 14.37 -24.54
N PRO A 591 17.79 15.25 -25.26
CA PRO A 591 16.34 15.16 -25.39
C PRO A 591 15.87 13.79 -25.88
N MET A 592 14.78 13.28 -25.31
CA MET A 592 14.19 12.03 -25.76
C MET A 592 13.69 12.15 -27.20
N SER A 593 14.01 11.13 -28.01
CA SER A 593 13.59 11.07 -29.41
C SER A 593 12.10 10.75 -29.51
N ALA A 594 11.42 11.35 -30.48
CA ALA A 594 9.96 11.32 -30.59
C ALA A 594 9.37 9.99 -31.13
N ARG A 595 10.10 8.88 -31.04
CA ARG A 595 9.61 7.58 -31.53
C ARG A 595 8.99 6.81 -30.37
N TYR A 596 7.71 7.09 -30.12
CA TYR A 596 6.86 6.22 -29.29
C TYR A 596 6.09 5.29 -30.22
N SER A 597 6.39 3.98 -30.16
CA SER A 597 5.59 2.95 -30.81
C SER A 597 4.67 2.29 -29.78
N LEU A 598 3.37 2.26 -30.06
CA LEU A 598 2.41 1.41 -29.34
C LEU A 598 2.28 0.08 -30.07
N ASP A 599 3.37 -0.66 -30.18
CA ASP A 599 3.27 -2.01 -30.72
C ASP A 599 2.62 -2.91 -29.65
N ASN A 600 1.38 -3.33 -29.93
CA ASN A 600 0.69 -4.46 -29.34
C ASN A 600 -0.04 -4.25 -27.98
N ILE A 601 -0.98 -3.29 -27.92
CA ILE A 601 -1.84 -3.11 -26.75
C ILE A 601 -3.32 -3.26 -27.13
N SER A 602 -3.78 -4.51 -27.19
CA SER A 602 -5.22 -4.81 -27.26
C SER A 602 -5.79 -4.88 -25.84
N PRO A 603 -6.96 -4.28 -25.57
CA PRO A 603 -7.63 -4.42 -24.28
C PRO A 603 -8.03 -5.88 -24.02
N ILE A 604 -8.14 -6.25 -22.75
CA ILE A 604 -8.60 -7.59 -22.36
C ILE A 604 -10.13 -7.58 -22.45
N GLU A 605 -10.70 -8.30 -23.42
CA GLU A 605 -12.15 -8.34 -23.59
C GLU A 605 -12.82 -9.22 -22.52
N VAL A 606 -13.71 -8.64 -21.71
CA VAL A 606 -14.55 -9.39 -20.75
C VAL A 606 -16.02 -9.17 -21.13
N PRO A 607 -16.73 -10.19 -21.67
CA PRO A 607 -18.12 -10.04 -22.05
C PRO A 607 -19.04 -9.84 -20.82
N PRO A 608 -20.28 -9.35 -21.01
CA PRO A 608 -21.26 -9.25 -19.93
C PRO A 608 -21.66 -10.64 -19.41
N ALA A 609 -22.10 -10.69 -18.15
CA ALA A 609 -22.53 -11.93 -17.51
C ALA A 609 -23.65 -12.61 -18.30
N LYS A 610 -23.58 -13.94 -18.48
CA LYS A 610 -24.59 -14.69 -19.24
C LYS A 610 -25.94 -14.64 -18.50
N ASN A 611 -27.02 -14.30 -19.22
CA ASN A 611 -28.39 -14.23 -18.66
C ASN A 611 -28.80 -15.51 -17.91
N LYS A 612 -28.35 -16.69 -18.38
CA LYS A 612 -28.65 -17.98 -17.74
C LYS A 612 -28.21 -18.05 -16.28
N TRP A 613 -27.08 -17.43 -15.90
CA TRP A 613 -26.58 -17.44 -14.53
C TRP A 613 -27.50 -16.66 -13.59
N GLN A 614 -27.98 -15.50 -14.05
CA GLN A 614 -28.91 -14.67 -13.29
C GLN A 614 -30.29 -15.36 -13.15
N ILE A 615 -30.76 -16.02 -14.20
CA ILE A 615 -32.02 -16.78 -14.18
C ILE A 615 -31.93 -17.94 -13.19
N ASP A 616 -30.83 -18.70 -13.18
CA ASP A 616 -30.63 -19.81 -12.24
C ASP A 616 -30.57 -19.32 -10.79
N LEU A 617 -29.90 -18.19 -10.54
CA LEU A 617 -29.85 -17.54 -9.22
C LEU A 617 -31.24 -17.06 -8.75
N TYR A 618 -32.00 -16.39 -9.62
CA TYR A 618 -33.35 -15.92 -9.32
C TYR A 618 -34.29 -17.08 -8.98
N ASN A 619 -34.24 -18.16 -9.76
CA ASN A 619 -35.07 -19.34 -9.52
C ASN A 619 -34.70 -20.07 -8.22
N ALA A 620 -33.40 -20.10 -7.85
CA ALA A 620 -32.97 -20.64 -6.57
C ALA A 620 -33.50 -19.81 -5.39
N ASN A 621 -33.43 -18.47 -5.47
CA ASN A 621 -34.01 -17.56 -4.47
C ASN A 621 -35.51 -17.81 -4.26
N LYS A 622 -36.28 -17.94 -5.34
CA LYS A 622 -37.72 -18.19 -5.30
C LYS A 622 -38.09 -19.50 -4.57
N ILE A 623 -37.27 -20.53 -4.70
CA ILE A 623 -37.52 -21.81 -4.03
C ILE A 623 -37.14 -21.73 -2.55
N ILE A 624 -36.04 -21.06 -2.20
CA ILE A 624 -35.65 -20.87 -0.80
C ILE A 624 -36.69 -20.02 -0.05
N SER A 625 -37.21 -18.95 -0.66
CA SER A 625 -38.26 -18.12 -0.03
C SER A 625 -39.56 -18.91 0.23
N LYS A 626 -39.90 -19.82 -0.69
CA LYS A 626 -41.06 -20.71 -0.53
C LYS A 626 -40.91 -21.69 0.65
N TYR A 627 -39.71 -22.20 0.91
CA TYR A 627 -39.49 -23.15 2.01
C TYR A 627 -39.16 -22.48 3.36
N SER A 628 -38.64 -21.25 3.35
CA SER A 628 -38.39 -20.47 4.58
C SER A 628 -39.67 -19.86 5.19
N SER A 629 -40.67 -19.53 4.36
CA SER A 629 -42.00 -19.09 4.82
C SER A 629 -42.82 -20.21 5.47
N VAL A 630 -42.57 -21.47 5.10
CA VAL A 630 -43.25 -22.65 5.65
C VAL A 630 -42.70 -23.05 7.03
N SER A 631 -41.45 -22.71 7.36
CA SER A 631 -40.85 -22.98 8.68
C SER A 631 -41.26 -22.01 9.79
N THR A 632 -41.81 -20.84 9.46
CA THR A 632 -42.32 -19.85 10.43
C THR A 632 -43.77 -20.08 10.85
N HIS A 633 -44.46 -21.05 10.25
CA HIS A 633 -45.86 -21.41 10.56
C HIS A 633 -45.99 -22.84 11.11
N ARG A 634 -44.91 -23.41 11.65
CA ARG A 634 -44.94 -24.68 12.39
C ARG A 634 -44.53 -24.49 13.83
#